data_AF-W0R7Y6-F1
#
_entry.id   AF-W0R7Y6-F1
#
_cell.length_a   1.000
_cell.length_b   1.000
_cell.length_c   1.000
_cell.angle_alpha   90.00
_cell.angle_beta   90.00
_cell.angle_gamma   90.00
#
_symmetry.space_group_name_H-M   'P 1'
#
loop_
_entity.id
_entity.type
_entity.pdbx_description
1 polymer ?
#
loop_
_entity_poly.entity_id
_entity_poly.type
_entity_poly.pdbx_seq_one_letter_code
_entity_poly.pdbx_strand_id
1 'polypeptide(L)'
;MRDIWDKGASNNDLHLYRSQQGRTLDPVDYIPNSEQRAYTRTAENEINNLFPRLPNPDLIMYVYPHQTRSGEPLSIPGYSTVLPFYGRVQYAQPGDRTRGL
;
A
#
# COMPACT_ATOMS: atom_id res chain seq x y z
N MET A 1 -25.98 -20.83 12.12
CA MET A 1 -24.97 -20.09 11.34
C MET A 1 -23.75 -20.93 10.93
N ARG A 2 -23.27 -21.89 11.73
CA ARG A 2 -22.10 -22.74 11.39
C ARG A 2 -22.43 -23.84 10.35
N ASP A 3 -23.66 -24.32 10.42
CA ASP A 3 -24.38 -25.19 9.49
C ASP A 3 -24.52 -24.65 8.05
N ILE A 4 -24.36 -23.33 7.85
CA ILE A 4 -24.37 -22.71 6.52
C ILE A 4 -22.96 -22.74 5.90
N TRP A 5 -21.92 -22.60 6.72
CA TRP A 5 -20.53 -22.59 6.29
C TRP A 5 -20.07 -23.98 5.80
N ASP A 6 -20.45 -25.03 6.51
CA ASP A 6 -20.03 -26.40 6.18
C ASP A 6 -20.76 -26.99 4.95
N LYS A 7 -21.89 -26.42 4.54
CA LYS A 7 -22.67 -26.88 3.37
C LYS A 7 -22.07 -26.45 2.02
N GLY A 8 -21.21 -25.44 1.98
CA GLY A 8 -20.53 -25.00 0.75
C GLY A 8 -19.44 -25.97 0.24
N ALA A 9 -19.21 -27.09 0.95
CA ALA A 9 -18.17 -28.06 0.63
C ALA A 9 -18.67 -29.31 -0.14
N SER A 10 -19.99 -29.50 -0.30
CA SER A 10 -20.55 -30.71 -0.92
C SER A 10 -21.63 -30.37 -1.93
N ASN A 11 -21.26 -30.50 -3.21
CA ASN A 11 -22.11 -30.62 -4.41
C ASN A 11 -23.19 -29.54 -4.62
N ASN A 12 -23.10 -28.89 -5.77
CA ASN A 12 -23.96 -27.78 -6.21
C ASN A 12 -25.44 -28.18 -6.36
N ASP A 13 -26.18 -28.27 -5.25
CA ASP A 13 -27.64 -28.30 -5.27
C ASP A 13 -28.18 -26.86 -5.10
N LEU A 14 -28.92 -26.40 -6.12
CA LEU A 14 -29.57 -25.09 -6.14
C LEU A 14 -30.70 -25.04 -5.10
N HIS A 15 -30.38 -24.63 -3.88
CA HIS A 15 -31.37 -24.40 -2.83
C HIS A 15 -32.05 -23.04 -3.01
N LEU A 16 -33.33 -23.04 -3.42
CA LEU A 16 -34.18 -21.84 -3.43
C LEU A 16 -34.53 -21.44 -2.00
N TYR A 17 -34.04 -20.28 -1.54
CA TYR A 17 -34.41 -19.70 -0.25
C TYR A 17 -35.64 -18.82 -0.40
N ARG A 18 -36.76 -19.22 0.22
CA ARG A 18 -38.01 -18.43 0.30
C ARG A 18 -38.04 -17.67 1.63
N SER A 19 -38.19 -16.34 1.58
CA SER A 19 -38.35 -15.55 2.81
C SER A 19 -39.70 -15.83 3.48
N GLN A 20 -39.81 -15.57 4.78
CA GLN A 20 -41.05 -15.69 5.56
C GLN A 20 -42.22 -14.88 4.97
N GLN A 21 -41.94 -13.91 4.10
CA GLN A 21 -42.90 -13.04 3.41
C GLN A 21 -43.21 -13.53 1.98
N GLY A 22 -42.81 -14.75 1.62
CA GLY A 22 -43.15 -15.38 0.33
C GLY A 22 -42.38 -14.86 -0.88
N ARG A 23 -41.39 -13.98 -0.69
CA ARG A 23 -40.52 -13.52 -1.80
C ARG A 23 -39.41 -14.54 -2.04
N THR A 24 -39.22 -14.92 -3.30
CA THR A 24 -38.03 -15.66 -3.74
C THR A 24 -36.85 -14.71 -3.68
N LEU A 25 -35.83 -15.05 -2.91
CA LEU A 25 -34.56 -14.33 -2.93
C LEU A 25 -33.79 -14.81 -4.15
N ASP A 26 -33.21 -13.88 -4.91
CA ASP A 26 -32.27 -14.26 -5.96
C ASP A 26 -31.14 -15.09 -5.34
N PRO A 27 -30.66 -16.13 -6.03
CA PRO A 27 -29.50 -16.87 -5.57
C PRO A 27 -28.35 -15.90 -5.31
N VAL A 28 -27.77 -15.97 -4.12
CA VAL A 28 -26.51 -15.27 -3.87
C VAL A 28 -25.49 -15.88 -4.83
N ASP A 29 -24.92 -15.04 -5.69
CA ASP A 29 -23.93 -15.46 -6.68
C ASP A 29 -22.62 -15.76 -5.94
N TYR A 30 -22.51 -17.00 -5.43
CA TYR A 30 -21.35 -17.43 -4.68
C TYR A 30 -20.21 -17.69 -5.65
N ILE A 31 -19.19 -16.83 -5.61
CA ILE A 31 -17.92 -17.07 -6.30
C ILE A 31 -17.37 -18.43 -5.84
N PRO A 32 -17.15 -19.40 -6.75
CA PRO A 32 -16.65 -20.72 -6.41
C PRO A 32 -15.35 -20.66 -5.59
N ASN A 33 -15.21 -21.53 -4.59
CA ASN A 33 -14.01 -21.58 -3.75
C ASN A 33 -12.74 -21.84 -4.59
N SER A 34 -12.84 -22.55 -5.72
CA SER A 34 -11.74 -22.71 -6.69
C SER A 34 -11.28 -21.38 -7.29
N GLU A 35 -12.20 -20.47 -7.57
CA GLU A 35 -11.95 -19.15 -8.16
C GLU A 35 -11.44 -18.17 -7.09
N GLN A 36 -11.99 -18.21 -5.88
CA GLN A 36 -11.44 -17.50 -4.71
C GLN A 36 -10.01 -17.95 -4.37
N ARG A 37 -9.75 -19.26 -4.47
CA ARG A 37 -8.42 -19.84 -4.33
C ARG A 37 -7.51 -19.43 -5.48
N ALA A 38 -7.99 -19.37 -6.72
CA ALA A 38 -7.21 -18.92 -7.87
C ALA A 38 -6.79 -17.44 -7.73
N TYR A 39 -7.69 -16.59 -7.24
CA TYR A 39 -7.41 -15.17 -6.96
C TYR A 39 -6.30 -14.96 -5.92
N THR A 40 -6.07 -15.94 -5.04
CA THR A 40 -5.11 -15.86 -3.92
C THR A 40 -3.87 -16.74 -4.08
N ARG A 41 -3.68 -17.49 -5.18
CA ARG A 41 -2.73 -18.64 -5.18
C ARG A 41 -1.40 -18.51 -5.89
N THR A 42 -1.10 -17.45 -6.60
CA THR A 42 0.24 -17.36 -7.20
C THR A 42 1.13 -16.51 -6.30
N ALA A 43 1.97 -17.18 -5.49
CA ALA A 43 3.06 -16.53 -4.77
C ALA A 43 3.96 -15.70 -5.72
N GLU A 44 4.03 -16.07 -7.01
CA GLU A 44 4.68 -15.29 -8.08
C GLU A 44 4.12 -13.87 -8.25
N ASN A 45 2.81 -13.67 -8.03
CA ASN A 45 2.19 -12.33 -8.07
C ASN A 45 2.44 -11.53 -6.79
N GLU A 46 2.76 -12.19 -5.67
CA GLU A 46 3.08 -11.54 -4.39
C GLU A 46 4.55 -11.15 -4.25
N ILE A 47 5.45 -11.75 -5.05
CA ILE A 47 6.90 -11.43 -5.03
C ILE A 47 7.18 -10.01 -5.57
N ASN A 48 6.31 -9.50 -6.44
CA ASN A 48 6.50 -8.18 -7.04
C ASN A 48 5.92 -7.09 -6.13
N ASN A 49 6.80 -6.28 -5.55
CA ASN A 49 6.38 -5.10 -4.80
C ASN A 49 5.72 -4.08 -5.74
N LEU A 50 4.38 -4.03 -5.72
CA LEU A 50 3.56 -3.10 -6.51
C LEU A 50 3.83 -1.63 -6.18
N PHE A 51 4.36 -1.35 -4.99
CA PHE A 51 4.65 -0.01 -4.50
C PHE A 51 6.12 0.06 -4.07
N PRO A 52 7.05 0.19 -5.03
CA PRO A 52 8.46 0.33 -4.70
C PRO A 52 8.73 1.69 -4.03
N ARG A 53 9.79 1.76 -3.22
CA ARG A 53 10.19 3.01 -2.57
C ARG A 53 10.78 3.98 -3.59
N LEU A 54 10.45 5.26 -3.49
CA LEU A 54 11.16 6.28 -4.26
C LEU A 54 12.57 6.51 -3.69
N PRO A 55 13.55 6.85 -4.53
CA PRO A 55 14.84 7.32 -4.07
C PRO A 55 14.67 8.61 -3.27
N ASN A 56 15.43 8.73 -2.18
CA ASN A 56 15.51 9.96 -1.38
C ASN A 56 16.92 10.54 -1.58
N PRO A 57 17.11 11.48 -2.52
CA PRO A 57 18.42 12.06 -2.74
C PRO A 57 18.83 12.95 -1.56
N ASP A 58 20.13 13.13 -1.39
CA ASP A 58 20.68 14.05 -0.42
C ASP A 58 20.76 15.47 -0.98
N LEU A 59 20.38 16.45 -0.17
CA LEU A 59 20.57 17.87 -0.41
C LEU A 59 21.81 18.35 0.33
N ILE A 60 22.62 19.15 -0.36
CA ILE A 60 23.78 19.82 0.25
C ILE A 60 23.42 21.28 0.42
N MET A 61 23.42 21.75 1.67
CA MET A 61 23.25 23.17 2.00
C MET A 61 24.59 23.76 2.41
N TYR A 62 24.95 24.88 1.80
CA TYR A 62 26.12 25.67 2.18
C TYR A 62 25.69 26.84 3.05
N VAL A 63 26.26 26.94 4.24
CA VAL A 63 26.09 28.09 5.13
C VAL A 63 27.26 29.04 4.90
N TYR A 64 26.96 30.25 4.42
CA TYR A 64 27.95 31.30 4.23
C TYR A 64 28.45 31.81 5.60
N PRO A 65 29.74 32.16 5.74
CA PRO A 65 30.27 32.72 6.98
C PRO A 65 29.53 34.00 7.38
N HIS A 66 28.87 34.02 8.55
CA HIS A 66 28.08 35.16 9.00
C HIS A 66 28.25 35.43 10.49
N GLN A 67 27.79 36.59 10.95
CA GLN A 67 27.78 36.93 12.37
C GLN A 67 26.41 36.62 12.98
N THR A 68 26.38 36.21 14.25
CA THR A 68 25.12 36.07 14.98
C THR A 68 24.44 37.42 15.16
N ARG A 69 23.10 37.42 15.19
CA ARG A 69 22.29 38.64 15.41
C ARG A 69 22.11 39.00 16.90
N SER A 70 22.91 38.40 17.78
CA SER A 70 22.92 38.67 19.23
C SER A 70 23.68 39.97 19.56
N GLY A 71 23.48 40.50 20.77
CA GLY A 71 24.17 41.71 21.23
C GLY A 71 25.71 41.56 21.25
N GLU A 72 26.20 40.33 21.39
CA GLU A 72 27.60 39.97 21.17
C GLU A 72 27.69 39.09 19.91
N PRO A 73 28.17 39.63 18.77
CA PRO A 73 28.23 38.90 17.52
C PRO A 73 29.40 37.90 17.51
N LEU A 74 29.07 36.62 17.40
CA LEU A 74 30.02 35.52 17.21
C LEU A 74 30.14 35.21 15.72
N SER A 75 31.36 34.91 15.26
CA SER A 75 31.61 34.52 13.87
C SER A 75 31.27 33.05 13.65
N ILE A 76 30.36 32.77 12.72
CA ILE A 76 30.01 31.43 12.28
C ILE A 76 30.85 31.13 11.03
N PRO A 77 31.69 30.06 11.03
CA PRO A 77 32.47 29.70 9.85
C PRO A 77 31.57 29.16 8.75
N GLY A 78 32.09 29.14 7.51
CA GLY A 78 31.40 28.50 6.40
C GLY A 78 31.46 26.98 6.52
N TYR A 79 30.34 26.31 6.33
CA TYR A 79 30.29 24.84 6.33
C TYR A 79 29.18 24.33 5.41
N SER A 80 29.36 23.10 4.95
CA SER A 80 28.33 22.37 4.20
C SER A 80 27.67 21.34 5.11
N THR A 81 26.35 21.22 5.02
CA THR A 81 25.58 20.18 5.69
C THR A 81 24.81 19.37 4.66
N VAL A 82 24.61 18.09 4.95
CA VAL A 82 23.88 17.15 4.09
C VAL A 82 22.59 16.76 4.80
N LEU A 83 21.47 16.87 4.11
CA LEU A 83 20.15 16.55 4.65
C LEU A 83 19.31 15.80 3.61
N PRO A 84 18.45 14.86 4.03
CA PRO A 84 17.61 14.12 3.09
C PRO A 84 16.58 15.04 2.45
N PHE A 85 16.29 14.84 1.15
CA PHE A 85 15.29 15.64 0.42
C PHE A 85 13.87 15.45 0.99
N TYR A 86 13.51 14.23 1.38
CA TYR A 86 12.23 13.89 2.00
C TYR A 86 12.41 13.48 3.47
N GLY A 87 11.56 14.00 4.36
CA GLY A 87 11.56 13.64 5.79
C GLY A 87 10.97 12.27 6.11
N ARG A 88 10.39 11.58 5.13
CA ARG A 88 9.86 10.21 5.26
C ARG A 88 10.08 9.43 3.97
N VAL A 89 10.08 8.11 4.07
CA VAL A 89 10.09 7.22 2.90
C VAL A 89 8.80 7.40 2.12
N GLN A 90 8.93 7.65 0.81
CA GLN A 90 7.79 7.72 -0.11
C GLN A 90 7.74 6.44 -0.95
N TYR A 91 6.53 6.04 -1.34
CA TYR A 91 6.29 4.89 -2.20
C TYR A 91 5.70 5.35 -3.53
N ALA A 92 6.17 4.76 -4.62
CA ALA A 92 5.75 5.07 -5.97
C ALA A 92 4.35 4.50 -6.22
N GLN A 93 3.54 5.20 -7.02
CA GLN A 93 2.26 4.65 -7.45
C GLN A 93 2.47 3.59 -8.55
N PRO A 94 1.48 2.72 -8.81
CA PRO A 94 1.58 1.75 -9.87
C PRO A 94 1.78 2.47 -11.22
N GLY A 95 2.86 2.16 -11.92
CA GLY A 95 3.23 2.81 -13.18
C GLY A 95 4.21 3.98 -13.06
N ASP A 96 4.47 4.48 -11.84
CA ASP A 96 5.54 5.46 -11.62
C ASP A 96 6.91 4.81 -11.77
N ARG A 97 7.81 5.51 -12.48
CA ARG A 97 9.20 5.07 -12.66
C ARG A 97 10.02 5.42 -11.43
N THR A 98 10.61 4.42 -10.79
CA THR A 98 11.47 4.59 -9.60
C THR A 98 12.88 5.08 -9.91
N ARG A 99 13.27 5.07 -11.19
CA ARG A 99 14.58 5.55 -11.67
C ARG A 99 14.38 6.40 -12.92
N GLY A 100 14.84 7.64 -12.87
CA GLY A 100 15.10 8.49 -14.04
C GLY A 100 16.60 8.61 -14.26
N LEU A 101 17.16 7.66 -15.01
CA LEU A 101 18.38 7.78 -15.81
C LEU A 101 18.16 6.96 -17.08
#